data_AF-A0A814JH99-F1
#
_entry.id   AF-A0A814JH99-F1
#
_cell.length_a   1.000
_cell.length_b   1.000
_cell.length_c   1.000
_cell.angle_alpha   90.00
_cell.angle_beta   90.00
_cell.angle_gamma   90.00
#
_symmetry.space_group_name_H-M   'P 1'
#
loop_
_entity.id
_entity.type
_entity.pdbx_description
1 polymer ?
#
loop_
_entity_poly.entity_id
_entity_poly.type
_entity_poly.pdbx_seq_one_letter_code
_entity_poly.pdbx_strand_id
1 'polypeptide(L)'
;MATGECENFRIGREFLESVAWPSQLRKPVHDRCYCYQCYPSSHPDALTVAGYKYVIPHGWTRFAVSVDSDICELHNVWSTWLVCYHGTSIESARSCVEHRQLLLPNDITMYGKKLEIPKGHIPKEHYIFTTPSITYAAHQAYARAYHFRSPHDSRLYTIKVVLQCRQKPDSIIVQPETVGAQVRMQRICTHIPNEELEWKTQHRSSVVIYGLLLQIKKCDENDTSNLTSLPSSSSTTHYNSIPTISNTIPRDPLNKLSGTVSPISMSIDSTDEYSVERDAMSSKQVSVLIMILIATFLPVAALVVGQIYKSDCPIQPWIPQWMTVFGAVGIGVFGTTFTILLISFKCCGEDSHIGRCTTNCFIVVNIDDMAALEYFVEYSKTSPYYKCIQQEATAALARILVLKEHELIKHEGHDKHVG
;
A
#
# COMPACT_ATOMS: atom_id res chain seq x y z
N MET A 1 1.69 39.68 -18.36
CA MET A 1 2.91 39.97 -17.58
C MET A 1 2.79 39.19 -16.27
N ALA A 2 3.68 38.31 -15.84
CA ALA A 2 5.08 38.05 -16.18
C ALA A 2 5.29 36.72 -16.96
N THR A 3 6.21 36.72 -17.91
CA THR A 3 6.66 35.54 -18.69
C THR A 3 7.86 34.83 -18.03
N GLY A 4 8.01 35.00 -16.71
CA GLY A 4 9.11 34.42 -15.93
C GLY A 4 8.66 33.23 -15.09
N GLU A 5 9.59 32.32 -14.81
CA GLU A 5 9.39 31.26 -13.84
C GLU A 5 9.05 31.83 -12.45
N CYS A 6 8.13 31.19 -11.73
CA CYS A 6 7.82 31.55 -10.34
C CYS A 6 9.08 31.53 -9.47
N GLU A 7 9.31 32.59 -8.68
CA GLU A 7 10.47 32.72 -7.80
C GLU A 7 10.60 31.52 -6.84
N ASN A 8 9.49 31.01 -6.32
CA ASN A 8 9.50 29.85 -5.44
C ASN A 8 9.99 28.57 -6.14
N PHE A 9 9.71 28.38 -7.43
CA PHE A 9 10.27 27.25 -8.17
C PHE A 9 11.78 27.42 -8.33
N ARG A 10 12.23 28.60 -8.75
CA ARG A 10 13.67 28.90 -8.88
C ARG A 10 14.41 28.66 -7.56
N ILE A 11 13.99 29.32 -6.48
CA ILE A 11 14.63 29.20 -5.15
C ILE A 11 14.55 27.77 -4.63
N GLY A 12 13.41 27.09 -4.81
CA GLY A 12 13.29 25.70 -4.40
C GLY A 12 14.24 24.78 -5.16
N ARG A 13 14.44 24.97 -6.47
CA ARG A 13 15.42 24.19 -7.26
C ARG A 13 16.85 24.43 -6.79
N GLU A 14 17.24 25.68 -6.59
CA GLU A 14 18.56 26.05 -6.06
C GLU A 14 18.81 25.43 -4.67
N PHE A 15 17.79 25.46 -3.79
CA PHE A 15 17.88 24.82 -2.48
C PHE A 15 18.06 23.30 -2.60
N LEU A 16 17.27 22.64 -3.44
CA LEU A 16 17.36 21.18 -3.65
C LEU A 16 18.71 20.75 -4.20
N GLU A 17 19.31 21.56 -5.09
CA GLU A 17 20.68 21.36 -5.57
C GLU A 17 21.69 21.50 -4.43
N SER A 18 21.57 22.56 -3.62
CA SER A 18 22.50 22.82 -2.50
C SER A 18 22.52 21.71 -1.44
N VAL A 19 21.41 20.99 -1.27
CA VAL A 19 21.31 19.88 -0.33
C VAL A 19 21.56 18.53 -1.00
N ALA A 20 21.91 18.46 -2.29
CA ALA A 20 22.05 17.21 -3.03
C ALA A 20 20.79 16.32 -2.95
N TRP A 21 19.61 16.91 -3.18
CA TRP A 21 18.37 16.15 -3.28
C TRP A 21 18.43 15.18 -4.48
N PRO A 22 17.93 13.93 -4.36
CA PRO A 22 18.05 12.90 -5.40
C PRO A 22 17.28 13.30 -6.67
N SER A 23 18.01 13.87 -7.64
CA SER A 23 17.45 14.40 -8.89
C SER A 23 16.80 13.30 -9.74
N GLN A 24 17.34 12.08 -9.69
CA GLN A 24 16.81 10.89 -10.36
C GLN A 24 15.43 10.46 -9.84
N LEU A 25 15.07 10.87 -8.62
CA LEU A 25 13.76 10.61 -8.03
C LEU A 25 12.80 11.78 -8.20
N ARG A 26 13.17 12.85 -8.92
CA ARG A 26 12.26 13.96 -9.22
C ARG A 26 11.38 13.64 -10.42
N LYS A 27 10.17 14.19 -10.42
CA LYS A 27 9.24 14.18 -11.57
C LYS A 27 8.75 15.60 -11.90
N PRO A 28 9.60 16.46 -12.49
CA PRO A 28 9.31 17.90 -12.64
C PRO A 28 8.00 18.24 -13.33
N VAL A 29 7.50 17.37 -14.21
CA VAL A 29 6.18 17.51 -14.87
C VAL A 29 5.00 17.58 -13.90
N HIS A 30 5.17 17.12 -12.66
CA HIS A 30 4.16 17.15 -11.60
C HIS A 30 4.47 18.15 -10.48
N ASP A 31 5.53 18.96 -10.63
CA ASP A 31 5.84 20.06 -9.73
C ASP A 31 4.67 21.05 -9.68
N ARG A 32 4.38 21.63 -8.50
CA ARG A 32 3.25 22.54 -8.32
C ARG A 32 3.55 23.60 -7.28
N CYS A 33 3.39 24.87 -7.63
CA CYS A 33 3.48 25.97 -6.69
C CYS A 33 2.09 26.36 -6.20
N TYR A 34 1.98 26.62 -4.90
CA TYR A 34 0.78 27.06 -4.20
C TYR A 34 0.94 28.48 -3.63
N CYS A 35 1.87 29.29 -4.16
CA CYS A 35 1.96 30.71 -3.79
C CYS A 35 0.74 31.47 -4.33
N TYR A 36 0.49 32.68 -3.80
CA TYR A 36 -0.66 33.50 -4.21
C TYR A 36 -0.71 33.85 -5.71
N GLN A 37 0.43 33.79 -6.42
CA GLN A 37 0.46 34.00 -7.87
C GLN A 37 0.07 32.73 -8.65
N CYS A 38 0.51 31.55 -8.19
CA CYS A 38 0.29 30.27 -8.89
C CYS A 38 -1.00 29.56 -8.46
N TYR A 39 -1.48 29.83 -7.24
CA TYR A 39 -2.69 29.28 -6.66
C TYR A 39 -3.40 30.38 -5.87
N PRO A 40 -4.14 31.27 -6.56
CA PRO A 40 -4.74 32.45 -5.95
C PRO A 40 -5.86 32.07 -4.97
N SER A 41 -6.18 32.99 -4.05
CA SER A 41 -7.20 32.82 -2.99
C SER A 41 -8.63 32.53 -3.48
N SER A 42 -8.89 32.64 -4.79
CA SER A 42 -10.13 32.14 -5.39
C SER A 42 -10.23 30.62 -5.40
N HIS A 43 -9.12 29.91 -5.19
CA HIS A 43 -9.09 28.46 -5.08
C HIS A 43 -9.37 28.01 -3.64
N PRO A 44 -9.89 26.77 -3.44
CA PRO A 44 -10.21 26.25 -2.13
C PRO A 44 -9.00 26.16 -1.18
N ASP A 45 -9.23 26.44 0.10
CA ASP A 45 -8.22 26.26 1.17
C ASP A 45 -8.18 24.82 1.72
N ALA A 46 -9.22 24.04 1.46
CA ALA A 46 -9.33 22.64 1.87
C ALA A 46 -10.18 21.86 0.86
N LEU A 47 -9.95 20.56 0.79
CA LEU A 47 -10.73 19.62 -0.03
C LEU A 47 -11.18 18.43 0.80
N THR A 48 -12.31 17.84 0.41
CA THR A 48 -12.81 16.59 0.98
C THR A 48 -12.67 15.46 -0.03
N VAL A 49 -12.04 14.37 0.38
CA VAL A 49 -11.85 13.15 -0.41
C VAL A 49 -12.22 11.97 0.47
N ALA A 50 -13.03 11.03 -0.03
CA ALA A 50 -13.46 9.83 0.69
C ALA A 50 -13.98 10.10 2.12
N GLY A 51 -14.68 11.23 2.33
CA GLY A 51 -15.21 11.64 3.63
C GLY A 51 -14.23 12.38 4.56
N TYR A 52 -12.94 12.46 4.20
CA TYR A 52 -11.91 13.14 4.99
C TYR A 52 -11.54 14.48 4.38
N LYS A 53 -11.31 15.47 5.23
CA LYS A 53 -10.87 16.81 4.83
C LYS A 53 -9.34 16.93 4.97
N TYR A 54 -8.70 17.58 4.00
CA TYR A 54 -7.31 18.00 4.12
C TYR A 54 -7.13 19.45 3.66
N VAL A 55 -6.12 20.12 4.21
CA VAL A 55 -5.81 21.54 3.95
C VAL A 55 -4.90 21.66 2.74
N ILE A 56 -5.24 22.51 1.78
CA ILE A 56 -4.37 22.82 0.63
C ILE A 56 -3.14 23.60 1.11
N PRO A 57 -1.92 23.29 0.63
CA PRO A 57 -0.70 23.88 1.15
C PRO A 57 -0.41 25.26 0.56
N HIS A 58 -1.31 26.23 0.75
CA HIS A 58 -1.12 27.63 0.35
C HIS A 58 0.19 28.21 0.89
N GLY A 59 0.94 28.88 0.02
CA GLY A 59 2.28 29.42 0.31
C GLY A 59 3.42 28.40 0.20
N TRP A 60 3.16 27.16 -0.21
CA TRP A 60 4.18 26.12 -0.39
C TRP A 60 4.47 25.83 -1.86
N THR A 61 5.59 25.17 -2.13
CA THR A 61 5.93 24.68 -3.46
C THR A 61 6.28 23.20 -3.38
N ARG A 62 5.58 22.40 -4.17
CA ARG A 62 5.78 20.97 -4.30
C ARG A 62 6.76 20.68 -5.42
N PHE A 63 7.81 19.94 -5.06
CA PHE A 63 8.67 19.23 -5.98
C PHE A 63 8.26 17.76 -5.97
N ALA A 64 7.74 17.27 -7.10
CA ALA A 64 7.18 15.95 -7.20
C ALA A 64 8.27 14.87 -7.16
N VAL A 65 7.93 13.79 -6.47
CA VAL A 65 8.78 12.62 -6.26
C VAL A 65 8.25 11.47 -7.11
N SER A 66 9.15 10.69 -7.69
CA SER A 66 8.82 9.48 -8.44
C SER A 66 8.20 8.45 -7.52
N VAL A 67 7.03 7.97 -7.91
CA VAL A 67 6.37 6.83 -7.26
C VAL A 67 6.45 5.61 -8.17
N ASP A 68 6.08 4.45 -7.62
CA ASP A 68 5.78 3.26 -8.40
C ASP A 68 4.40 3.42 -9.05
N SER A 69 4.38 3.63 -10.36
CA SER A 69 3.15 3.90 -11.12
C SER A 69 2.18 2.73 -11.08
N ASP A 70 2.71 1.51 -11.23
CA ASP A 70 1.91 0.30 -11.41
C ASP A 70 1.21 -0.05 -10.11
N ILE A 71 1.92 0.09 -8.98
CA ILE A 71 1.35 -0.04 -7.65
C ILE A 71 0.30 1.05 -7.38
N CYS A 72 0.58 2.30 -7.80
CA CYS A 72 -0.38 3.39 -7.61
C CYS A 72 -1.67 3.19 -8.42
N GLU A 73 -1.56 2.66 -9.65
CA GLU A 73 -2.70 2.34 -10.51
C GLU A 73 -3.50 1.16 -9.95
N LEU A 74 -2.83 0.06 -9.60
CA LEU A 74 -3.44 -1.13 -9.01
C LEU A 74 -4.29 -0.81 -7.77
N HIS A 75 -3.79 0.09 -6.91
CA HIS A 75 -4.47 0.48 -5.67
C HIS A 75 -5.35 1.74 -5.82
N ASN A 76 -5.51 2.27 -7.02
CA ASN A 76 -6.27 3.50 -7.29
C ASN A 76 -5.86 4.65 -6.36
N VAL A 77 -4.56 4.80 -6.08
CA VAL A 77 -4.02 5.70 -5.05
C VAL A 77 -4.50 7.14 -5.27
N TRP A 78 -4.50 7.60 -6.51
CA TRP A 78 -4.79 9.00 -6.82
C TRP A 78 -6.26 9.40 -6.62
N SER A 79 -7.18 8.44 -6.80
CA SER A 79 -8.62 8.66 -6.68
C SER A 79 -9.17 8.27 -5.30
N THR A 80 -8.56 7.29 -4.62
CA THR A 80 -9.10 6.72 -3.39
C THR A 80 -8.30 7.06 -2.13
N TRP A 81 -7.01 7.37 -2.22
CA TRP A 81 -6.18 7.65 -1.04
C TRP A 81 -6.16 9.14 -0.70
N LEU A 82 -6.07 9.43 0.59
CA LEU A 82 -6.18 10.77 1.14
C LEU A 82 -4.85 11.50 1.05
N VAL A 83 -4.89 12.79 0.73
CA VAL A 83 -3.71 13.63 0.83
C VAL A 83 -3.43 13.92 2.30
N CYS A 84 -2.19 13.68 2.73
CA CYS A 84 -1.70 14.02 4.06
C CYS A 84 -0.26 14.55 3.98
N TYR A 85 0.23 14.99 5.12
CA TYR A 85 1.52 15.65 5.27
C TYR A 85 2.32 15.01 6.40
N HIS A 86 3.63 14.95 6.23
CA HIS A 86 4.56 14.48 7.25
C HIS A 86 5.67 15.52 7.44
N GLY A 87 5.66 16.22 8.57
CA GLY A 87 6.70 17.18 8.95
C GLY A 87 7.98 16.45 9.32
N THR A 88 9.11 16.87 8.75
CA THR A 88 10.39 16.20 8.97
C THR A 88 11.58 17.12 8.62
N SER A 89 12.81 16.62 8.77
CA SER A 89 14.04 17.29 8.34
C SER A 89 14.34 16.99 6.85
N ILE A 90 15.15 17.81 6.17
CA ILE A 90 15.53 17.56 4.77
C ILE A 90 16.33 16.26 4.60
N GLU A 91 17.14 15.89 5.60
CA GLU A 91 17.92 14.66 5.62
C GLU A 91 17.02 13.44 5.77
N SER A 92 16.05 13.49 6.69
CA SER A 92 15.06 12.44 6.89
C SER A 92 14.10 12.33 5.69
N ALA A 93 13.69 13.46 5.11
CA ALA A 93 12.87 13.49 3.89
C ALA A 93 13.58 12.79 2.73
N ARG A 94 14.88 13.08 2.54
CA ARG A 94 15.70 12.42 1.51
C ARG A 94 15.73 10.91 1.72
N SER A 95 16.01 10.48 2.95
CA SER A 95 16.04 9.07 3.29
C SER A 95 14.69 8.40 3.00
N CYS A 96 13.57 8.99 3.42
CA CYS A 96 12.24 8.42 3.14
C CYS A 96 11.96 8.30 1.63
N VAL A 97 12.37 9.29 0.84
CA VAL A 97 12.20 9.28 -0.62
C VAL A 97 13.08 8.23 -1.30
N GLU A 98 14.34 8.08 -0.88
CA GLU A 98 15.25 7.04 -1.39
C GLU A 98 14.73 5.62 -1.08
N HIS A 99 14.12 5.43 0.09
CA HIS A 99 13.50 4.16 0.47
C HIS A 99 12.09 3.97 -0.10
N ARG A 100 11.51 5.01 -0.72
CA ARG A 100 10.11 5.03 -1.18
C ARG A 100 9.09 4.72 -0.08
N GLN A 101 9.43 4.99 1.18
CA GLN A 101 8.57 4.74 2.33
C GLN A 101 8.94 5.68 3.49
N LEU A 102 7.98 5.98 4.36
CA LEU A 102 8.29 6.63 5.64
C LEU A 102 8.99 5.61 6.56
N LEU A 103 10.11 6.05 7.13
CA LEU A 103 10.93 5.20 7.99
C LEU A 103 10.43 5.27 9.44
N LEU A 104 10.45 4.12 10.11
CA LEU A 104 10.11 3.96 11.52
C LEU A 104 11.38 3.93 12.37
N PRO A 105 11.27 4.23 13.68
CA PRO A 105 12.37 4.00 14.60
C PRO A 105 12.85 2.55 14.54
N ASN A 106 14.16 2.36 14.64
CA ASN A 106 14.93 1.12 14.42
C ASN A 106 15.15 0.69 12.97
N ASP A 107 14.59 1.39 11.97
CA ASP A 107 14.93 1.11 10.57
C ASP A 107 16.40 1.39 10.29
N ILE A 108 16.97 0.63 9.35
CA ILE A 108 18.32 0.85 8.84
C ILE A 108 18.19 1.52 7.49
N THR A 109 18.77 2.71 7.35
CA THR A 109 18.80 3.44 6.09
C THR A 109 19.68 2.71 5.04
N MET A 110 19.54 3.06 3.75
CA MET A 110 20.39 2.54 2.67
C MET A 110 21.89 2.75 2.90
N TYR A 111 22.26 3.66 3.80
CA TYR A 111 23.63 3.95 4.20
C TYR A 111 24.06 3.23 5.49
N GLY A 112 23.29 2.25 5.96
CA GLY A 112 23.59 1.46 7.16
C GLY A 112 23.32 2.15 8.50
N LYS A 113 22.86 3.41 8.49
CA LYS A 113 22.51 4.13 9.73
C LYS A 113 21.19 3.60 10.30
N LYS A 114 21.21 3.14 11.55
CA LYS A 114 20.01 2.81 12.31
C LYS A 114 19.33 4.07 12.83
N LEU A 115 18.01 4.18 12.66
CA LEU A 115 17.22 5.27 13.22
C LEU A 115 16.94 4.98 14.70
N GLU A 116 17.38 5.89 15.57
CA GLU A 116 17.15 5.76 17.01
C GLU A 116 15.75 6.25 17.38
N ILE A 117 15.19 5.70 18.47
CA ILE A 117 13.99 6.24 19.10
C ILE A 117 14.41 7.48 19.89
N PRO A 118 13.88 8.68 19.59
CA PRO A 118 14.21 9.87 20.38
C PRO A 118 13.80 9.70 21.85
N LYS A 119 14.59 10.26 22.77
CA LYS A 119 14.30 10.22 24.21
C LYS A 119 12.93 10.85 24.49
N GLY A 120 12.06 10.13 25.20
CA GLY A 120 10.70 10.58 25.53
C GLY A 120 9.57 9.95 24.70
N HIS A 121 9.88 9.16 23.67
CA HIS A 121 8.86 8.35 22.99
C HIS A 121 8.35 7.20 23.86
N ILE A 122 7.05 6.92 23.76
CA ILE A 122 6.40 5.82 24.45
C ILE A 122 6.99 4.50 23.91
N PRO A 123 7.59 3.66 24.77
CA PRO A 123 8.11 2.36 24.35
C PRO A 123 7.00 1.53 23.69
N LYS A 124 7.30 0.89 22.54
CA LYS A 124 6.44 -0.03 21.77
C LYS A 124 5.42 0.60 20.81
N GLU A 125 5.37 1.92 20.67
CA GLU A 125 4.51 2.58 19.69
C GLU A 125 5.28 2.96 18.41
N HIS A 126 5.44 1.99 17.50
CA HIS A 126 6.06 2.20 16.19
C HIS A 126 5.01 2.53 15.14
N TYR A 127 4.61 3.81 15.08
CA TYR A 127 3.66 4.30 14.10
C TYR A 127 4.30 5.29 13.12
N ILE A 128 3.75 5.29 11.91
CA ILE A 128 3.93 6.37 10.95
C ILE A 128 2.90 7.43 11.31
N PHE A 129 3.36 8.66 11.54
CA PHE A 129 2.51 9.81 11.83
C PHE A 129 2.38 10.70 10.61
N THR A 130 1.17 11.07 10.25
CA THR A 130 0.86 12.06 9.23
C THR A 130 -0.20 13.02 9.75
N THR A 131 -0.54 14.02 8.96
CA THR A 131 -1.62 14.97 9.31
C THR A 131 -2.32 15.46 8.05
N PRO A 132 -3.62 15.75 8.11
CA PRO A 132 -4.33 16.41 7.03
C PRO A 132 -4.06 17.93 6.98
N SER A 133 -3.31 18.48 7.96
CA SER A 133 -3.03 19.91 8.07
C SER A 133 -1.56 20.23 7.79
N ILE A 134 -1.32 20.92 6.69
CA ILE A 134 0.02 21.46 6.37
C ILE A 134 0.57 22.36 7.48
N THR A 135 -0.29 23.13 8.15
CA THR A 135 0.10 24.02 9.26
C THR A 135 0.60 23.22 10.46
N TYR A 136 -0.06 22.10 10.76
CA TYR A 136 0.38 21.20 11.83
C TYR A 136 1.71 20.52 11.46
N ALA A 137 1.82 19.99 10.22
CA ALA A 137 3.07 19.40 9.72
C ALA A 137 4.24 20.40 9.74
N ALA A 138 3.97 21.69 9.56
CA ALA A 138 4.96 22.76 9.56
C ALA A 138 5.35 23.28 10.96
N HIS A 139 4.75 22.73 12.03
CA HIS A 139 5.08 23.10 13.40
C HIS A 139 6.57 22.85 13.68
N GLN A 140 7.20 23.72 14.48
CA GLN A 140 8.66 23.68 14.72
C GLN A 140 9.14 22.37 15.34
N ALA A 141 8.27 21.67 16.08
CA ALA A 141 8.54 20.35 16.63
C ALA A 141 8.75 19.27 15.56
N TYR A 142 8.21 19.45 14.36
CA TYR A 142 8.23 18.45 13.27
C TYR A 142 9.04 18.92 12.07
N ALA A 143 8.84 20.16 11.62
CA ALA A 143 9.51 20.72 10.45
C ALA A 143 10.53 21.80 10.85
N ARG A 144 11.81 21.44 10.79
CA ARG A 144 12.93 22.35 11.01
C ARG A 144 12.97 23.43 9.93
N ALA A 145 13.30 24.65 10.34
CA ALA A 145 13.62 25.75 9.43
C ALA A 145 15.12 25.74 9.06
N TYR A 146 15.40 26.01 7.79
CA TYR A 146 16.73 26.09 7.20
C TYR A 146 16.95 27.50 6.66
N HIS A 147 18.15 28.04 6.86
CA HIS A 147 18.55 29.29 6.23
C HIS A 147 19.31 28.97 4.94
N PHE A 148 18.88 29.56 3.83
CA PHE A 148 19.43 29.31 2.51
C PHE A 148 19.73 30.64 1.83
N ARG A 149 20.97 30.82 1.36
CA ARG A 149 21.35 31.98 0.56
C ARG A 149 21.36 31.57 -0.91
N SER A 150 20.51 32.22 -1.72
CA SER A 150 20.42 31.93 -3.15
C SER A 150 21.77 32.23 -3.83
N PRO A 151 22.35 31.29 -4.60
CA PRO A 151 23.56 31.56 -5.38
C PRO A 151 23.31 32.57 -6.51
N HIS A 152 22.07 32.73 -6.96
CA HIS A 152 21.73 33.59 -8.10
C HIS A 152 21.62 35.07 -7.70
N ASP A 153 20.97 35.37 -6.57
CA ASP A 153 20.68 36.76 -6.15
C ASP A 153 21.26 37.13 -4.77
N SER A 154 21.96 36.21 -4.11
CA SER A 154 22.55 36.37 -2.77
C SER A 154 21.55 36.69 -1.66
N ARG A 155 20.24 36.65 -1.90
CA ARG A 155 19.21 36.89 -0.87
C ARG A 155 19.13 35.70 0.08
N LEU A 156 18.80 35.99 1.34
CA LEU A 156 18.61 34.98 2.38
C LEU A 156 17.13 34.57 2.44
N TYR A 157 16.90 33.28 2.55
CA TYR A 157 15.58 32.67 2.67
C TYR A 157 15.54 31.74 3.89
N THR A 158 14.36 31.65 4.50
CA THR A 158 14.02 30.60 5.46
C THR A 158 13.15 29.56 4.77
N ILE A 159 13.56 28.30 4.84
CA ILE A 159 12.91 27.17 4.18
C ILE A 159 12.46 26.15 5.22
N LYS A 160 11.19 25.75 5.19
CA LYS A 160 10.70 24.56 5.92
C LYS A 160 10.38 23.44 4.95
N VAL A 161 10.51 22.20 5.41
CA VAL A 161 10.36 21.00 4.61
C VAL A 161 9.25 20.12 5.18
N VAL A 162 8.36 19.64 4.31
CA VAL A 162 7.29 18.70 4.62
C VAL A 162 7.17 17.70 3.48
N LEU A 163 6.97 16.42 3.79
CA LEU A 163 6.60 15.42 2.77
C LEU A 163 5.09 15.48 2.51
N GLN A 164 4.70 15.48 1.24
CA GLN A 164 3.32 15.30 0.82
C GLN A 164 3.09 13.83 0.44
N CYS A 165 2.09 13.23 1.06
CA CYS A 165 1.81 11.81 0.98
C CYS A 165 0.37 11.54 0.57
N ARG A 166 0.13 10.32 0.06
CA ARG A 166 -1.17 9.70 -0.03
C ARG A 166 -1.26 8.62 1.03
N GLN A 167 -2.33 8.60 1.82
CA GLN A 167 -2.56 7.55 2.82
C GLN A 167 -3.87 6.82 2.57
N LYS A 168 -3.81 5.49 2.67
CA LYS A 168 -4.96 4.61 2.47
C LYS A 168 -6.01 4.89 3.56
N PRO A 169 -7.30 5.14 3.22
CA PRO A 169 -8.29 5.58 4.20
C PRO A 169 -8.52 4.61 5.36
N ASP A 170 -8.53 3.30 5.10
CA ASP A 170 -8.77 2.25 6.09
C ASP A 170 -7.55 1.99 7.00
N SER A 171 -6.40 2.60 6.72
CA SER A 171 -5.21 2.47 7.56
C SER A 171 -5.07 3.58 8.61
N ILE A 172 -5.96 4.57 8.58
CA ILE A 172 -5.86 5.78 9.41
C ILE A 172 -6.50 5.56 10.76
N ILE A 173 -5.70 5.81 11.79
CA ILE A 173 -6.18 6.01 13.17
C ILE A 173 -6.07 7.50 13.45
N VAL A 174 -7.22 8.16 13.64
CA VAL A 174 -7.30 9.58 13.98
C VAL A 174 -7.06 9.78 15.47
N GLN A 175 -6.26 10.78 15.83
CA GLN A 175 -6.04 11.18 17.21
C GLN A 175 -5.81 12.69 17.36
N PRO A 176 -5.92 13.23 18.59
CA PRO A 176 -5.65 14.63 18.87
C PRO A 176 -4.20 15.04 18.61
N GLU A 177 -3.99 16.35 18.47
CA GLU A 177 -2.67 16.96 18.42
C GLU A 177 -1.82 16.67 19.67
N THR A 178 -0.49 16.64 19.49
CA THR A 178 0.48 16.30 20.53
C THR A 178 1.43 17.45 20.88
N VAL A 179 1.20 18.67 20.36
CA VAL A 179 2.01 19.87 20.65
C VAL A 179 1.46 20.69 21.81
N GLY A 180 0.42 20.22 22.49
CA GLY A 180 -0.19 20.84 23.67
C GLY A 180 -0.95 22.13 23.34
N ALA A 181 -1.43 22.28 22.11
CA ALA A 181 -2.24 23.43 21.71
C ALA A 181 -3.61 23.43 22.40
N GLN A 182 -4.23 22.27 22.61
CA GLN A 182 -5.49 22.16 23.36
C GLN A 182 -5.36 22.69 24.79
N VAL A 183 -4.29 22.29 25.49
CA VAL A 183 -3.98 22.77 26.86
C VAL A 183 -3.78 24.30 26.87
N ARG A 184 -3.22 24.85 25.80
CA ARG A 184 -3.01 26.29 25.61
C ARG A 184 -4.23 27.02 25.01
N MET A 185 -5.36 26.34 24.85
CA MET A 185 -6.58 26.88 24.21
C MET A 185 -6.30 27.51 22.83
N GLN A 186 -5.33 26.97 22.10
CA GLN A 186 -4.91 27.44 20.79
C GLN A 186 -5.44 26.53 19.69
N ARG A 187 -6.10 27.11 18.69
CA ARG A 187 -6.46 26.40 17.46
C ARG A 187 -5.29 26.41 16.49
N ILE A 188 -4.82 25.23 16.06
CA ILE A 188 -3.68 25.12 15.12
C ILE A 188 -4.15 25.28 13.67
N CYS A 189 -5.28 24.66 13.33
CA CYS A 189 -5.82 24.65 11.98
C CYS A 189 -7.24 25.24 11.96
N THR A 190 -7.50 26.13 11.02
CA THR A 190 -8.83 26.73 10.80
C THR A 190 -9.84 25.72 10.28
N HIS A 191 -9.40 24.72 9.50
CA HIS A 191 -10.30 23.80 8.79
C HIS A 191 -10.51 22.45 9.49
N ILE A 192 -9.60 22.06 10.37
CA ILE A 192 -9.55 20.73 11.01
C ILE A 192 -9.44 20.94 12.53
N PRO A 193 -10.30 20.30 13.33
CA PRO A 193 -10.28 20.43 14.79
C PRO A 193 -9.04 19.77 15.38
N ASN A 194 -8.59 20.25 16.56
CA ASN A 194 -7.35 19.76 17.17
C ASN A 194 -7.44 18.27 17.55
N GLU A 195 -8.65 17.76 17.76
CA GLU A 195 -8.98 16.37 18.09
C GLU A 195 -8.73 15.41 16.91
N GLU A 196 -8.57 15.93 15.69
CA GLU A 196 -8.42 15.16 14.45
C GLU A 196 -7.14 15.49 13.67
N LEU A 197 -6.21 16.23 14.29
CA LEU A 197 -5.03 16.76 13.59
C LEU A 197 -3.94 15.73 13.32
N GLU A 198 -3.89 14.64 14.08
CA GLU A 198 -2.83 13.65 13.94
C GLU A 198 -3.41 12.32 13.46
N TRP A 199 -2.84 11.80 12.39
CA TRP A 199 -3.16 10.49 11.84
C TRP A 199 -1.99 9.57 12.10
N LYS A 200 -2.28 8.33 12.50
CA LYS A 200 -1.25 7.31 12.65
C LYS A 200 -1.61 6.00 11.97
N THR A 201 -0.60 5.25 11.57
CA THR A 201 -0.76 3.90 11.02
C THR A 201 0.45 3.03 11.32
N GLN A 202 0.25 1.73 11.43
CA GLN A 202 1.33 0.73 11.52
C GLN A 202 1.65 0.12 10.14
N HIS A 203 0.81 0.37 9.14
CA HIS A 203 0.93 -0.24 7.83
C HIS A 203 1.85 0.58 6.92
N ARG A 204 3.10 0.16 6.75
CA ARG A 204 4.10 0.86 5.92
C ARG A 204 3.65 1.12 4.49
N SER A 205 3.10 0.09 3.84
CA SER A 205 2.63 0.17 2.46
C SER A 205 1.34 0.98 2.30
N SER A 206 0.79 1.55 3.39
CA SER A 206 -0.42 2.37 3.33
C SER A 206 -0.14 3.86 3.15
N VAL A 207 1.13 4.26 3.00
CA VAL A 207 1.53 5.66 2.75
C VAL A 207 2.46 5.73 1.55
N VAL A 208 2.10 6.52 0.55
CA VAL A 208 2.90 6.80 -0.64
C VAL A 208 3.37 8.24 -0.61
N ILE A 209 4.69 8.45 -0.58
CA ILE A 209 5.31 9.78 -0.67
C ILE A 209 5.36 10.18 -2.15
N TYR A 210 4.77 11.31 -2.51
CA TYR A 210 4.72 11.76 -3.91
C TYR A 210 5.20 13.20 -4.13
N GLY A 211 5.56 13.91 -3.06
CA GLY A 211 6.10 15.24 -3.19
C GLY A 211 6.87 15.70 -1.96
N LEU A 212 7.84 16.58 -2.20
CA LEU A 212 8.50 17.38 -1.19
C LEU A 212 7.93 18.80 -1.26
N LEU A 213 7.33 19.27 -0.17
CA LEU A 213 6.81 20.63 -0.03
C LEU A 213 7.84 21.50 0.66
N LEU A 214 8.14 22.65 0.04
CA LEU A 214 8.98 23.71 0.58
C LEU A 214 8.14 24.94 0.89
N GLN A 215 8.18 25.42 2.14
CA GLN A 215 7.71 26.76 2.48
C GLN A 215 8.91 27.69 2.37
N ILE A 216 8.90 28.55 1.36
CA ILE A 216 10.00 29.46 1.07
C ILE A 216 9.57 30.85 1.52
N LYS A 217 10.32 31.44 2.46
CA LYS A 217 10.11 32.81 2.93
C LYS A 217 11.40 33.60 2.76
N LYS A 218 11.34 34.75 2.11
CA LYS A 218 12.45 35.68 2.07
C LYS A 218 12.69 36.23 3.49
N CYS A 219 13.94 36.30 3.93
CA CYS A 219 14.29 36.99 5.16
C CYS A 219 14.35 38.49 4.89
N ASP A 220 13.76 39.29 5.78
CA ASP A 220 13.89 40.75 5.69
C ASP A 220 15.29 41.17 6.16
N GLU A 221 15.83 42.26 5.60
CA GLU A 221 17.19 42.74 5.92
C GLU A 221 17.36 43.09 7.42
N ASN A 222 16.26 43.36 8.12
CA ASN A 222 16.23 43.64 9.56
C ASN A 222 16.33 42.37 10.44
N ASP A 223 16.06 41.18 9.91
CA ASP A 223 16.19 39.92 10.68
C ASP A 223 17.65 39.44 10.76
N THR A 224 18.51 39.94 9.87
CA THR A 224 19.91 39.48 9.74
C THR A 224 20.83 39.92 10.89
N SER A 225 20.44 40.93 11.69
CA SER A 225 21.28 41.42 12.81
C SER A 225 21.37 40.44 14.00
N ASN A 226 20.50 39.43 14.06
CA ASN A 226 20.51 38.41 15.11
C ASN A 226 21.11 37.06 14.67
N LEU A 227 21.57 36.94 13.42
CA LEU A 227 22.04 35.67 12.83
C LEU A 227 23.58 35.53 12.78
N THR A 228 24.33 36.54 13.21
CA THR A 228 25.81 36.55 13.23
C THR A 228 26.43 35.72 14.36
N SER A 229 25.63 35.03 15.17
CA SER A 229 26.12 34.16 16.24
C SER A 229 25.51 32.76 16.18
N LEU A 230 25.91 31.92 15.22
CA LEU A 230 25.72 30.47 15.32
C LEU A 230 26.96 29.73 14.77
N PRO A 231 27.38 28.62 15.42
CA PRO A 231 28.67 27.99 15.16
C PRO A 231 28.65 27.16 13.88
N SER A 232 29.82 27.10 13.25
CA SER A 232 30.14 26.18 12.17
C SER A 232 29.79 24.73 12.54
N SER A 233 29.23 24.04 11.56
CA SER A 233 28.84 22.63 11.56
C SER A 233 29.98 21.67 11.97
N SER A 234 30.07 21.36 13.25
CA SER A 234 30.69 20.12 13.77
C SER A 234 30.43 20.02 15.28
N SER A 235 29.22 19.64 15.68
CA SER A 235 28.99 19.17 17.05
C SER A 235 27.71 18.34 17.14
N THR A 236 27.93 17.06 17.45
CA THR A 236 26.95 16.10 17.95
C THR A 236 26.22 16.75 19.14
N THR A 237 24.97 17.17 18.93
CA THR A 237 24.17 17.79 19.98
C THR A 237 23.34 16.73 20.68
N HIS A 238 23.68 16.50 21.94
CA HIS A 238 22.85 15.87 22.94
C HIS A 238 21.46 16.55 22.98
N TYR A 239 20.41 15.73 22.89
CA TYR A 239 19.04 16.14 23.18
C TYR A 239 18.96 16.70 24.61
N ASN A 240 18.72 18.00 24.72
CA ASN A 240 18.25 18.60 25.97
C ASN A 240 16.75 18.33 26.11
N SER A 241 16.41 17.68 27.21
CA SER A 241 15.08 17.29 27.65
C SER A 241 14.15 18.50 27.76
N ILE A 242 12.98 18.40 27.13
CA ILE A 242 11.82 19.26 27.42
C ILE A 242 11.38 18.96 28.87
N PRO A 243 11.01 19.97 29.68
CA PRO A 243 10.61 19.75 31.06
C PRO A 243 9.30 18.94 31.14
N THR A 244 9.40 17.78 31.76
CA THR A 244 8.26 16.93 32.14
C THR A 244 7.39 17.68 33.15
N ILE A 245 6.19 18.09 32.74
CA ILE A 245 5.16 18.57 33.67
C ILE A 245 4.66 17.35 34.45
N SER A 246 5.05 17.28 35.72
CA SER A 246 4.64 16.26 36.68
C SER A 246 3.16 16.44 37.03
N ASN A 247 2.27 15.68 36.39
CA ASN A 247 0.90 15.49 36.84
C ASN A 247 0.87 14.40 37.93
N THR A 248 1.06 14.82 39.18
CA THR A 248 0.68 14.03 40.36
C THR A 248 -0.83 14.10 40.54
N ILE A 249 -1.54 13.04 40.13
CA ILE A 249 -2.90 12.75 40.60
C ILE A 249 -2.78 11.67 41.70
N PRO A 250 -3.37 11.86 42.89
CA PRO A 250 -3.29 10.89 43.98
C PRO A 250 -4.12 9.65 43.65
N ARG A 251 -3.56 8.45 43.86
CA ARG A 251 -4.32 7.21 43.97
C ARG A 251 -4.53 6.92 45.45
N ASP A 252 -5.78 6.91 45.88
CA ASP A 252 -6.18 6.37 47.18
C ASP A 252 -6.02 4.84 47.21
N PRO A 253 -5.66 4.24 48.36
CA PRO A 253 -5.56 2.80 48.53
C PRO A 253 -6.87 2.23 49.11
N LEU A 254 -7.60 1.44 48.32
CA LEU A 254 -8.72 0.64 48.84
C LEU A 254 -8.31 -0.81 49.11
N ASN A 255 -8.14 -1.06 50.41
CA ASN A 255 -8.59 -2.22 51.19
C ASN A 255 -8.19 -3.66 50.81
N LYS A 256 -7.32 -4.17 51.70
CA LYS A 256 -7.41 -5.50 52.33
C LYS A 256 -8.85 -5.94 52.58
N LEU A 257 -9.20 -7.14 52.12
CA LEU A 257 -10.08 -8.09 52.84
C LEU A 257 -9.80 -9.49 52.29
N SER A 258 -8.96 -10.22 53.03
CA SER A 258 -8.78 -11.66 52.89
C SER A 258 -9.87 -12.33 53.74
N GLY A 259 -10.81 -13.00 53.06
CA GLY A 259 -11.82 -13.84 53.68
C GLY A 259 -11.66 -15.26 53.15
N THR A 260 -11.23 -16.15 54.04
CA THR A 260 -11.20 -17.61 53.90
C THR A 260 -12.61 -18.15 53.73
N VAL A 261 -12.87 -18.87 52.63
CA VAL A 261 -14.09 -19.70 52.47
C VAL A 261 -13.69 -21.09 52.02
N SER A 262 -14.04 -22.08 52.83
CA SER A 262 -13.86 -23.52 52.62
C SER A 262 -14.67 -24.02 51.40
N PRO A 263 -14.20 -25.04 50.67
CA PRO A 263 -14.99 -25.63 49.60
C PRO A 263 -16.02 -26.62 50.17
N ILE A 264 -17.29 -26.38 49.84
CA ILE A 264 -18.40 -27.32 50.00
C ILE A 264 -18.33 -28.32 48.85
N SER A 265 -18.22 -29.60 49.19
CA SER A 265 -18.36 -30.73 48.27
C SER A 265 -19.83 -30.88 47.84
N MET A 266 -20.12 -30.66 46.56
CA MET A 266 -21.37 -31.04 45.92
C MET A 266 -21.08 -32.13 44.89
N SER A 267 -21.50 -33.35 45.22
CA SER A 267 -21.55 -34.50 44.32
C SER A 267 -22.62 -34.27 43.26
N ILE A 268 -22.20 -34.02 42.02
CA ILE A 268 -23.08 -33.99 40.85
C ILE A 268 -23.01 -35.35 40.18
N ASP A 269 -24.22 -35.88 40.00
CA ASP A 269 -24.60 -37.18 39.48
C ASP A 269 -24.21 -37.34 38.01
N SER A 270 -23.86 -38.57 37.66
CA SER A 270 -23.35 -39.01 36.36
C SER A 270 -24.34 -38.77 35.22
N THR A 271 -23.96 -37.95 34.25
CA THR A 271 -24.60 -37.89 32.93
C THR A 271 -23.82 -38.77 31.96
N ASP A 272 -24.52 -39.75 31.39
CA ASP A 272 -24.04 -40.69 30.37
C ASP A 272 -23.31 -39.98 29.22
N GLU A 273 -22.02 -40.31 29.10
CA GLU A 273 -21.10 -39.83 28.10
C GLU A 273 -21.38 -40.57 26.79
N TYR A 274 -22.21 -39.99 25.93
CA TYR A 274 -22.41 -40.48 24.56
C TYR A 274 -21.15 -40.16 23.74
N SER A 275 -20.21 -41.09 23.72
CA SER A 275 -18.98 -41.03 22.93
C SER A 275 -19.33 -41.10 21.44
N VAL A 276 -19.63 -39.94 20.84
CA VAL A 276 -19.67 -39.78 19.38
C VAL A 276 -18.24 -39.96 18.87
N GLU A 277 -17.95 -41.18 18.43
CA GLU A 277 -16.73 -41.55 17.72
C GLU A 277 -16.69 -40.73 16.42
N ARG A 278 -16.04 -39.56 16.49
CA ARG A 278 -15.78 -38.72 15.32
C ARG A 278 -14.64 -39.36 14.56
N ASP A 279 -14.99 -40.17 13.56
CA ASP A 279 -14.06 -40.65 12.56
C ASP A 279 -13.33 -39.45 11.94
N ALA A 280 -12.10 -39.23 12.39
CA ALA A 280 -11.25 -38.17 11.89
C ALA A 280 -10.94 -38.47 10.41
N MET A 281 -11.50 -37.67 9.51
CA MET A 281 -11.18 -37.74 8.08
C MET A 281 -9.66 -37.69 7.90
N SER A 282 -9.11 -38.63 7.13
CA SER A 282 -7.67 -38.64 6.88
C SER A 282 -7.27 -37.37 6.11
N SER A 283 -6.04 -36.89 6.32
CA SER A 283 -5.50 -35.72 5.62
C SER A 283 -5.66 -35.80 4.08
N LYS A 284 -5.63 -37.02 3.52
CA LYS A 284 -5.88 -37.25 2.09
C LYS A 284 -7.34 -36.97 1.69
N GLN A 285 -8.31 -37.35 2.52
CA GLN A 285 -9.73 -37.09 2.26
C GLN A 285 -10.03 -35.59 2.34
N VAL A 286 -9.42 -34.87 3.28
CA VAL A 286 -9.55 -33.41 3.38
C VAL A 286 -8.98 -32.71 2.14
N SER A 287 -7.81 -33.13 1.66
CA SER A 287 -7.20 -32.57 0.44
C SER A 287 -8.06 -32.79 -0.81
N VAL A 288 -8.61 -34.01 -0.98
CA VAL A 288 -9.53 -34.31 -2.09
C VAL A 288 -10.80 -33.46 -2.01
N LEU A 289 -11.37 -33.27 -0.82
CA LEU A 289 -12.55 -32.44 -0.61
C LEU A 289 -12.28 -30.97 -1.01
N ILE A 290 -11.13 -30.42 -0.63
CA ILE A 290 -10.71 -29.06 -0.99
C ILE A 290 -10.56 -28.92 -2.51
N MET A 291 -9.94 -29.90 -3.17
CA MET A 291 -9.77 -29.88 -4.62
C MET A 291 -11.11 -29.92 -5.36
N ILE A 292 -12.07 -30.73 -4.90
CA ILE A 292 -13.43 -30.78 -5.45
C ILE A 292 -14.15 -29.44 -5.24
N LEU A 293 -14.00 -28.83 -4.05
CA LEU A 293 -14.63 -27.55 -3.74
C LEU A 293 -14.08 -26.42 -4.62
N ILE A 294 -12.77 -26.38 -4.86
CA ILE A 294 -12.15 -25.39 -5.75
C ILE A 294 -12.58 -25.61 -7.21
N ALA A 295 -12.54 -26.86 -7.67
CA ALA A 295 -12.89 -27.22 -9.05
C ALA A 295 -14.37 -26.95 -9.39
N THR A 296 -15.26 -26.99 -8.40
CA THR A 296 -16.68 -26.65 -8.56
C THR A 296 -16.96 -25.17 -8.40
N PHE A 297 -16.35 -24.52 -7.40
CA PHE A 297 -16.67 -23.13 -7.07
C PHE A 297 -16.13 -22.14 -8.11
N LEU A 298 -14.89 -22.33 -8.59
CA LEU A 298 -14.26 -21.36 -9.51
C LEU A 298 -15.01 -21.19 -10.85
N PRO A 299 -15.44 -22.25 -11.55
CA PRO A 299 -16.21 -22.10 -12.79
C PRO A 299 -17.57 -21.43 -12.57
N VAL A 300 -18.27 -21.77 -11.49
CA VAL A 300 -19.57 -21.17 -11.15
C VAL A 300 -19.40 -19.68 -10.83
N ALA A 301 -18.40 -19.33 -10.01
CA ALA A 301 -18.09 -17.94 -9.71
C ALA A 301 -17.75 -17.14 -10.98
N ALA A 302 -16.93 -17.70 -11.87
CA ALA A 302 -16.60 -17.07 -13.15
C ALA A 302 -17.83 -16.84 -14.03
N LEU A 303 -18.73 -17.83 -14.12
CA LEU A 303 -19.98 -17.70 -14.87
C LEU A 303 -20.88 -16.60 -14.28
N VAL A 304 -21.07 -16.60 -12.96
CA VAL A 304 -21.91 -15.62 -12.26
C VAL A 304 -21.36 -14.20 -12.43
N VAL A 305 -20.06 -14.00 -12.19
CA VAL A 305 -19.40 -12.70 -12.38
C VAL A 305 -19.51 -12.25 -13.84
N GLY A 306 -19.29 -13.16 -14.80
CA GLY A 306 -19.44 -12.87 -16.22
C GLY A 306 -20.85 -12.39 -16.60
N GLN A 307 -21.90 -12.94 -15.98
CA GLN A 307 -23.27 -12.50 -16.20
C GLN A 307 -23.58 -11.17 -15.53
N ILE A 308 -23.14 -10.96 -14.27
CA ILE A 308 -23.39 -9.73 -13.52
C ILE A 308 -22.79 -8.52 -14.24
N TYR A 309 -21.57 -8.64 -14.76
CA TYR A 309 -20.86 -7.51 -15.36
C TYR A 309 -20.98 -7.42 -16.88
N LYS A 310 -21.90 -8.17 -17.50
CA LYS A 310 -22.04 -8.24 -18.97
C LYS A 310 -22.27 -6.88 -19.63
N SER A 311 -22.95 -5.96 -18.96
CA SER A 311 -23.24 -4.60 -19.43
C SER A 311 -22.36 -3.51 -18.79
N ASP A 312 -21.63 -3.84 -17.73
CA ASP A 312 -21.14 -2.84 -16.75
C ASP A 312 -19.62 -2.65 -16.79
N CYS A 313 -18.93 -3.24 -17.76
CA CYS A 313 -17.47 -3.15 -17.88
C CYS A 313 -17.04 -2.30 -19.10
N PRO A 314 -17.09 -0.95 -19.01
CA PRO A 314 -16.81 -0.06 -20.14
C PRO A 314 -15.34 -0.04 -20.54
N ILE A 315 -14.42 -0.41 -19.65
CA ILE A 315 -12.97 -0.34 -19.90
C ILE A 315 -12.46 -1.56 -20.69
N GLN A 316 -13.05 -2.75 -20.48
CA GLN A 316 -12.67 -4.00 -21.15
C GLN A 316 -13.88 -4.90 -21.39
N PRO A 317 -14.67 -4.65 -22.45
CA PRO A 317 -15.95 -5.35 -22.68
C PRO A 317 -15.80 -6.87 -22.93
N TRP A 318 -14.60 -7.37 -23.19
CA TRP A 318 -14.33 -8.79 -23.40
C TRP A 318 -14.15 -9.59 -22.11
N ILE A 319 -13.86 -8.96 -20.95
CA ILE A 319 -13.67 -9.69 -19.68
C ILE A 319 -14.94 -10.47 -19.29
N PRO A 320 -16.14 -9.85 -19.24
CA PRO A 320 -17.35 -10.57 -18.86
C PRO A 320 -17.71 -11.71 -19.83
N GLN A 321 -17.42 -11.53 -21.12
CA GLN A 321 -17.61 -12.55 -22.15
C GLN A 321 -16.66 -13.73 -21.92
N TRP A 322 -15.38 -13.45 -21.67
CA TRP A 322 -14.38 -14.48 -21.36
C TRP A 322 -14.74 -15.25 -20.08
N MET A 323 -15.12 -14.56 -18.99
CA MET A 323 -15.51 -15.21 -17.74
C MET A 323 -16.76 -16.08 -17.89
N THR A 324 -17.72 -15.63 -18.71
CA THR A 324 -18.92 -16.42 -19.05
C THR A 324 -18.54 -17.71 -19.78
N VAL A 325 -17.71 -17.62 -20.82
CA VAL A 325 -17.28 -18.79 -21.60
C VAL A 325 -16.45 -19.73 -20.74
N PHE A 326 -15.48 -19.20 -20.00
CA PHE A 326 -14.62 -19.99 -19.12
C PHE A 326 -15.43 -20.71 -18.03
N GLY A 327 -16.38 -20.01 -17.40
CA GLY A 327 -17.28 -20.61 -16.42
C GLY A 327 -18.16 -21.72 -17.00
N ALA A 328 -18.75 -21.49 -18.18
CA ALA A 328 -19.58 -22.49 -18.86
C ALA A 328 -18.79 -23.75 -19.27
N VAL A 329 -17.61 -23.57 -19.86
CA VAL A 329 -16.71 -24.69 -20.21
C VAL A 329 -16.26 -25.44 -18.96
N GLY A 330 -15.88 -24.72 -17.90
CA GLY A 330 -15.45 -25.33 -16.64
C GLY A 330 -16.55 -26.17 -15.98
N ILE A 331 -17.80 -25.71 -15.99
CA ILE A 331 -18.96 -26.48 -15.52
C ILE A 331 -19.17 -27.73 -16.37
N GLY A 332 -19.06 -27.62 -17.70
CA GLY A 332 -19.19 -28.76 -18.61
C GLY A 332 -18.12 -29.83 -18.35
N VAL A 333 -16.84 -29.44 -18.29
CA VAL A 333 -15.72 -30.35 -18.01
C VAL A 333 -15.87 -31.01 -16.63
N PHE A 334 -16.26 -30.24 -15.61
CA PHE A 334 -16.50 -30.80 -14.27
C PHE A 334 -17.68 -31.80 -14.29
N GLY A 335 -18.78 -31.47 -14.95
CA GLY A 335 -19.94 -32.35 -15.08
C GLY A 335 -19.60 -33.69 -15.77
N THR A 336 -18.85 -33.63 -16.87
CA THR A 336 -18.41 -34.83 -17.60
C THR A 336 -17.46 -35.68 -16.77
N THR A 337 -16.45 -35.07 -16.15
CA THR A 337 -15.49 -35.80 -15.29
C THR A 337 -16.18 -36.42 -14.07
N PHE A 338 -17.10 -35.70 -13.43
CA PHE A 338 -17.88 -36.21 -12.31
C PHE A 338 -18.79 -37.39 -12.72
N THR A 339 -19.41 -37.32 -13.90
CA THR A 339 -20.24 -38.40 -14.44
C THR A 339 -19.40 -39.66 -14.72
N ILE A 340 -18.23 -39.51 -15.35
CA ILE A 340 -17.29 -40.62 -15.58
C ILE A 340 -16.87 -41.25 -14.25
N LEU A 341 -16.61 -40.43 -13.23
CA LEU A 341 -16.24 -40.90 -11.90
C LEU A 341 -17.37 -41.72 -11.26
N LEU A 342 -18.61 -41.22 -11.32
CA LEU A 342 -19.79 -41.92 -10.78
C LEU A 342 -20.06 -43.26 -11.48
N ILE A 343 -19.94 -43.30 -12.82
CA ILE A 343 -20.07 -44.55 -13.59
C ILE A 343 -18.98 -45.54 -13.16
N SER A 344 -17.74 -45.07 -13.03
CA SER A 344 -16.60 -45.90 -12.59
C SER A 344 -16.83 -46.49 -11.20
N PHE A 345 -17.36 -45.70 -10.25
CA PHE A 345 -17.71 -46.19 -8.91
C PHE A 345 -18.84 -47.23 -8.94
N LYS A 346 -19.85 -47.03 -9.78
CA LYS A 346 -20.97 -47.96 -9.90
C LYS A 346 -20.55 -49.30 -10.51
N CYS A 347 -19.67 -49.29 -11.51
CA CYS A 347 -19.13 -50.51 -12.12
C CYS A 347 -18.22 -51.33 -11.18
N CYS A 348 -17.60 -50.69 -10.17
CA CYS A 348 -16.79 -51.40 -9.18
C CYS A 348 -17.59 -51.97 -7.99
N GLY A 349 -18.89 -51.64 -7.88
CA GLY A 349 -19.70 -51.94 -6.69
C GLY A 349 -20.35 -53.32 -6.63
N GLU A 350 -20.41 -54.08 -7.73
CA GLU A 350 -21.28 -55.27 -7.80
C GLU A 350 -20.60 -56.64 -7.90
N ASP A 351 -19.27 -56.75 -8.12
CA ASP A 351 -18.60 -58.06 -8.13
C ASP A 351 -17.30 -58.08 -7.32
N SER A 352 -17.36 -58.76 -6.17
CA SER A 352 -16.28 -58.92 -5.17
C SER A 352 -15.14 -59.86 -5.59
N HIS A 353 -14.82 -59.99 -6.88
CA HIS A 353 -13.63 -60.71 -7.33
C HIS A 353 -12.52 -59.75 -7.75
N ILE A 354 -11.82 -59.29 -6.71
CA ILE A 354 -10.56 -58.55 -6.74
C ILE A 354 -9.55 -59.32 -7.60
N GLY A 355 -9.23 -58.83 -8.80
CA GLY A 355 -8.10 -59.39 -9.53
C GLY A 355 -7.80 -58.88 -10.94
N ARG A 356 -8.76 -58.38 -11.74
CA ARG A 356 -8.49 -58.14 -13.18
C ARG A 356 -9.14 -56.93 -13.88
N CYS A 357 -9.80 -56.00 -13.18
CA CYS A 357 -10.59 -54.96 -13.85
C CYS A 357 -9.90 -53.59 -14.09
N THR A 358 -8.61 -53.40 -13.82
CA THR A 358 -8.04 -52.04 -13.81
C THR A 358 -7.46 -51.52 -15.13
N THR A 359 -7.41 -52.30 -16.21
CA THR A 359 -6.73 -51.85 -17.46
C THR A 359 -7.59 -51.72 -18.71
N ASN A 360 -8.82 -52.28 -18.76
CA ASN A 360 -9.63 -52.27 -20.00
C ASN A 360 -10.95 -51.47 -19.93
N CYS A 361 -11.24 -50.78 -18.82
CA CYS A 361 -12.44 -49.92 -18.72
C CYS A 361 -12.15 -48.43 -18.94
N PHE A 362 -10.89 -48.03 -19.17
CA PHE A 362 -10.59 -46.71 -19.70
C PHE A 362 -10.70 -46.77 -21.23
N ILE A 363 -11.50 -45.87 -21.81
CA ILE A 363 -11.79 -45.69 -23.24
C ILE A 363 -13.04 -46.47 -23.71
N VAL A 364 -14.22 -45.94 -23.41
CA VAL A 364 -15.18 -45.50 -24.44
C VAL A 364 -15.95 -44.30 -23.87
N VAL A 365 -15.35 -43.11 -23.91
CA VAL A 365 -16.14 -41.86 -23.83
C VAL A 365 -16.50 -41.53 -25.26
N ASN A 366 -17.80 -41.40 -25.50
CA ASN A 366 -18.42 -41.33 -26.82
C ASN A 366 -17.87 -40.14 -27.65
N ILE A 367 -17.58 -40.37 -28.92
CA ILE A 367 -16.91 -39.44 -29.86
C ILE A 367 -17.81 -38.26 -30.28
N ASP A 368 -19.06 -38.22 -29.83
CA ASP A 368 -20.04 -37.21 -30.22
C ASP A 368 -19.80 -35.81 -29.61
N ASP A 369 -18.97 -35.67 -28.55
CA ASP A 369 -18.63 -34.37 -27.94
C ASP A 369 -17.54 -33.59 -28.70
N MET A 370 -16.80 -34.22 -29.62
CA MET A 370 -15.83 -33.53 -30.48
C MET A 370 -16.51 -32.60 -31.49
N ALA A 371 -17.76 -32.90 -31.88
CA ALA A 371 -18.53 -32.07 -32.80
C ALA A 371 -18.84 -30.67 -32.21
N ALA A 372 -19.01 -30.57 -30.88
CA ALA A 372 -19.20 -29.29 -30.21
C ALA A 372 -17.90 -28.46 -30.18
N LEU A 373 -16.74 -29.12 -30.04
CA LEU A 373 -15.43 -28.48 -30.08
C LEU A 373 -15.06 -28.03 -31.50
N GLU A 374 -15.33 -28.86 -32.51
CA GLU A 374 -15.15 -28.53 -33.92
C GLU A 374 -16.08 -27.40 -34.34
N TYR A 375 -17.37 -27.44 -33.96
CA TYR A 375 -18.31 -26.35 -34.21
C TYR A 375 -17.86 -25.04 -33.53
N PHE A 376 -17.28 -25.11 -32.33
CA PHE A 376 -16.76 -23.95 -31.61
C PHE A 376 -15.48 -23.39 -32.27
N VAL A 377 -14.58 -24.26 -32.73
CA VAL A 377 -13.39 -23.88 -33.50
C VAL A 377 -13.81 -23.24 -34.83
N GLU A 378 -14.78 -23.80 -35.54
CA GLU A 378 -15.32 -23.27 -36.80
C GLU A 378 -16.04 -21.92 -36.60
N TYR A 379 -16.87 -21.80 -35.55
CA TYR A 379 -17.54 -20.56 -35.17
C TYR A 379 -16.53 -19.47 -34.76
N SER A 380 -15.49 -19.84 -34.01
CA SER A 380 -14.42 -18.90 -33.61
C SER A 380 -13.67 -18.34 -34.81
N LYS A 381 -13.44 -19.12 -35.89
CA LYS A 381 -12.79 -18.66 -37.12
C LYS A 381 -13.58 -17.57 -37.87
N THR A 382 -14.90 -17.52 -37.68
CA THR A 382 -15.76 -16.48 -38.29
C THR A 382 -15.80 -15.18 -37.47
N SER A 383 -15.29 -15.20 -36.24
CA SER A 383 -15.19 -14.00 -35.42
C SER A 383 -14.15 -13.03 -35.98
N PRO A 384 -14.46 -11.74 -36.16
CA PRO A 384 -13.48 -10.74 -36.61
C PRO A 384 -12.26 -10.61 -35.69
N TYR A 385 -12.35 -11.16 -34.47
CA TYR A 385 -11.29 -11.16 -33.46
C TYR A 385 -10.36 -12.38 -33.52
N TYR A 386 -10.68 -13.42 -34.30
CA TYR A 386 -9.86 -14.64 -34.41
C TYR A 386 -8.43 -14.34 -34.88
N LYS A 387 -8.29 -13.46 -35.88
CA LYS A 387 -6.98 -13.04 -36.39
C LYS A 387 -6.16 -12.27 -35.36
N CYS A 388 -6.81 -11.50 -34.48
CA CYS A 388 -6.14 -10.75 -33.41
C CYS A 388 -5.62 -11.69 -32.31
N ILE A 389 -6.45 -12.65 -31.89
CA ILE A 389 -6.09 -13.66 -30.89
C ILE A 389 -4.98 -14.57 -31.43
N GLN A 390 -5.05 -14.95 -32.70
CA GLN A 390 -4.02 -15.77 -33.35
C GLN A 390 -2.67 -15.02 -33.45
N GLN A 391 -2.68 -13.72 -33.77
CA GLN A 391 -1.46 -12.89 -33.78
C GLN A 391 -0.85 -12.73 -32.39
N GLU A 392 -1.66 -12.44 -31.37
CA GLU A 392 -1.22 -12.33 -29.98
C GLU A 392 -0.65 -13.65 -29.46
N ALA A 393 -1.32 -14.78 -29.72
CA ALA A 393 -0.85 -16.10 -29.31
C ALA A 393 0.46 -16.50 -30.01
N THR A 394 0.59 -16.20 -31.31
CA THR A 394 1.83 -16.44 -32.06
C THR A 394 2.98 -15.57 -31.54
N ALA A 395 2.70 -14.30 -31.22
CA ALA A 395 3.68 -13.39 -30.63
C ALA A 395 4.11 -13.83 -29.22
N ALA A 396 3.18 -14.34 -28.41
CA ALA A 396 3.48 -14.90 -27.09
C ALA A 396 4.36 -16.17 -27.19
N LEU A 397 4.04 -17.08 -28.12
CA LEU A 397 4.85 -18.28 -28.38
C LEU A 397 6.26 -17.93 -28.88
N ALA A 398 6.39 -16.93 -29.75
CA ALA A 398 7.70 -16.44 -30.21
C ALA A 398 8.54 -15.89 -29.05
N ARG A 399 7.94 -15.14 -28.11
CA ARG A 399 8.64 -14.64 -26.91
C ARG A 399 9.10 -15.77 -26.00
N ILE A 400 8.27 -16.81 -25.82
CA ILE A 400 8.61 -18.00 -25.02
C ILE A 400 9.77 -18.77 -25.66
N LEU A 401 9.80 -18.91 -26.99
CA LEU A 401 10.87 -19.58 -27.70
C LEU A 401 12.21 -18.82 -27.59
N VAL A 402 12.19 -17.48 -27.71
CA VAL A 402 13.39 -16.64 -27.51
C VAL A 402 13.95 -16.76 -26.09
N LEU A 403 13.08 -16.81 -25.08
CA LEU A 403 13.50 -17.01 -23.69
C LEU A 403 14.16 -18.38 -23.47
N LYS A 404 13.64 -19.42 -24.12
CA LYS A 404 14.17 -20.78 -24.03
C LYS A 404 15.54 -20.92 -24.73
N GLU A 405 15.75 -20.21 -25.85
CA GLU A 405 17.04 -20.15 -26.55
C GLU A 405 18.11 -19.44 -25.72
N HIS A 406 17.73 -18.36 -25.00
CA HIS A 406 18.62 -17.68 -24.06
C HIS A 406 19.02 -18.54 -22.84
N GLU A 407 18.15 -19.43 -22.37
CA GLU A 407 18.49 -20.38 -21.30
C GLU A 407 19.43 -21.50 -21.78
N LEU A 408 19.25 -21.98 -23.01
CA LEU A 408 20.14 -22.99 -23.61
C LEU A 408 21.57 -22.45 -23.82
N ILE A 409 21.71 -21.19 -24.26
CA ILE A 409 23.02 -20.54 -24.42
C ILE A 409 23.74 -20.34 -23.08
N LYS A 410 22.99 -20.13 -21.98
CA LYS A 410 23.58 -20.04 -20.62
C LYS A 410 24.08 -21.39 -20.11
N HIS A 411 23.44 -22.49 -20.50
CA HIS A 411 23.88 -23.83 -20.09
C HIS A 411 25.12 -24.31 -20.85
N GLU A 412 25.28 -23.99 -22.14
CA GLU A 412 26.49 -24.37 -22.90
C GLU A 412 27.75 -23.56 -22.52
N GLY A 413 27.59 -22.41 -21.89
CA GLY A 413 28.71 -21.58 -21.43
C GLY A 413 29.40 -22.09 -20.17
N HIS A 414 28.80 -23.01 -19.41
CA HIS A 414 29.34 -23.43 -18.11
C HIS A 414 30.21 -24.68 -18.15
N ASP A 415 30.18 -25.46 -19.24
CA ASP A 415 30.88 -26.75 -19.35
C ASP A 415 32.29 -26.70 -19.98
N LYS A 416 32.84 -25.51 -20.28
CA LYS A 416 34.16 -25.37 -20.94
C LYS A 416 35.36 -25.05 -20.04
N HIS A 417 35.23 -25.13 -18.72
CA HIS A 417 36.36 -24.94 -17.80
C HIS A 417 36.43 -26.00 -16.68
N VAL A 418 36.62 -27.27 -17.06
CA VAL A 418 37.33 -28.25 -16.24
C VAL A 418 38.13 -29.15 -17.19
N GLY A 419 39.44 -28.90 -17.26
CA GLY A 419 40.42 -29.64 -18.07
C GLY A 419 41.80 -29.13 -17.76
#